data_AF-A0A7R9YN45-F1
#
_entry.id   AF-A0A7R9YN45-F1
#
_cell.length_a   1.000
_cell.length_b   1.000
_cell.length_c   1.000
_cell.angle_alpha   90.00
_cell.angle_beta   90.00
_cell.angle_gamma   90.00
#
_symmetry.space_group_name_H-M   'P 1'
#
loop_
_entity.id
_entity.type
_entity.pdbx_description
1 polymer ?
#
loop_
_entity_poly.entity_id
_entity_poly.type
_entity_poly.pdbx_seq_one_letter_code
_entity_poly.pdbx_strand_id
1 'polypeptide(L)'
;GPALWTISAAFKEVSDLSHAAMLGLEKEFANRIDTRIDEDAKALKELRQRFSRADERHRAALDRARAVKASAAEDKVLGADRELGAARLQLEDARCELADKVVAVESGRQVDLLECMLECVDVQA
;
A
#
# COMPACT_ATOMS: atom_id res chain seq x y z
N GLY A 1 -31.79 -47.57 -15.34
CA GLY A 1 -31.10 -48.22 -16.47
C GLY A 1 -29.69 -47.68 -16.62
N PRO A 2 -28.79 -48.37 -17.34
CA PRO A 2 -27.37 -48.02 -17.48
C PRO A 2 -27.11 -46.56 -17.90
N ALA A 3 -27.95 -46.00 -18.78
CA ALA A 3 -27.86 -44.62 -19.23
C ALA A 3 -28.01 -43.57 -18.11
N LEU A 4 -28.88 -43.81 -17.12
CA LEU A 4 -29.04 -42.91 -15.96
C LEU A 4 -27.82 -42.93 -15.04
N TRP A 5 -27.14 -44.07 -14.95
CA TRP A 5 -25.89 -44.20 -14.18
C TRP A 5 -24.74 -43.46 -14.87
N THR A 6 -24.62 -43.56 -16.19
CA THR A 6 -23.62 -42.81 -16.96
C THR A 6 -23.85 -41.29 -16.86
N ILE A 7 -25.10 -40.85 -16.95
CA ILE A 7 -25.46 -39.43 -16.77
C ILE A 7 -25.13 -38.98 -15.34
N SER A 8 -25.49 -39.77 -14.32
CA SER A 8 -25.18 -39.45 -12.92
C SER A 8 -23.68 -39.38 -12.64
N ALA A 9 -22.88 -40.25 -13.26
CA ALA A 9 -21.42 -40.22 -13.14
C ALA A 9 -20.82 -38.96 -13.79
N ALA A 10 -21.30 -38.60 -14.99
CA ALA A 10 -20.87 -37.38 -15.69
C ALA A 10 -21.24 -36.11 -14.90
N PHE A 11 -22.43 -36.03 -14.30
CA PHE A 11 -22.82 -34.91 -13.43
C PHE A 11 -21.93 -34.80 -12.18
N LYS A 12 -21.55 -35.94 -11.61
CA LYS A 12 -20.63 -35.96 -10.47
C LYS A 12 -19.24 -35.48 -10.86
N GLU A 13 -18.73 -35.93 -12.00
CA GLU A 13 -17.42 -35.51 -12.52
C GLU A 13 -17.37 -34.01 -12.83
N VAL A 14 -18.43 -33.46 -13.44
CA VAL A 14 -18.59 -32.01 -13.65
C VAL A 14 -18.68 -31.25 -12.32
N SER A 15 -19.41 -31.78 -11.34
CA SER A 15 -19.50 -31.17 -10.01
C SER A 15 -18.15 -31.16 -9.29
N ASP A 16 -17.40 -32.25 -9.37
CA ASP A 16 -16.08 -32.37 -8.73
C ASP A 16 -15.06 -31.43 -9.39
N LEU A 17 -15.08 -31.31 -10.72
CA LEU A 17 -14.26 -30.36 -11.47
C LEU A 17 -14.61 -28.91 -11.16
N SER A 18 -15.91 -28.58 -11.11
CA SER A 18 -16.38 -27.24 -10.75
C SER A 18 -15.96 -26.86 -9.32
N HIS A 19 -16.07 -27.78 -8.37
CA HIS A 19 -15.66 -27.56 -7.00
C HIS A 19 -14.13 -27.36 -6.86
N ALA A 20 -13.34 -28.18 -7.56
CA ALA A 20 -11.88 -28.05 -7.57
C ALA A 20 -11.42 -26.72 -8.20
N ALA A 21 -12.07 -26.29 -9.28
CA ALA A 21 -11.80 -25.00 -9.93
C ALA A 21 -12.12 -23.83 -8.99
N MET A 22 -13.26 -23.88 -8.29
CA MET A 22 -13.69 -22.85 -7.35
C MET A 22 -12.71 -22.72 -6.16
N LEU A 23 -12.27 -23.85 -5.58
CA LEU A 23 -11.26 -23.88 -4.52
C LEU A 23 -9.89 -23.35 -4.97
N GLY A 24 -9.49 -23.65 -6.21
CA GLY A 24 -8.25 -23.15 -6.80
C GLY A 24 -8.25 -21.63 -6.91
N LEU A 25 -9.33 -21.08 -7.47
CA LEU A 25 -9.56 -19.63 -7.60
C LEU A 25 -9.60 -18.93 -6.25
N GLU A 26 -10.38 -19.44 -5.29
CA GLU A 26 -10.48 -18.83 -3.95
C GLU A 26 -9.12 -18.74 -3.27
N LYS A 27 -8.29 -19.78 -3.39
CA LYS A 27 -6.97 -19.82 -2.80
C LYS A 27 -5.99 -18.88 -3.49
N GLU A 28 -6.00 -18.83 -4.82
CA GLU A 28 -5.13 -17.93 -5.59
C GLU A 28 -5.51 -16.46 -5.34
N PHE A 29 -6.81 -16.16 -5.33
CA PHE A 29 -7.37 -14.86 -5.00
C PHE A 29 -6.96 -14.41 -3.60
N ALA A 30 -7.21 -15.24 -2.58
CA ALA A 30 -6.87 -14.93 -1.19
C ALA A 30 -5.36 -14.67 -1.04
N ASN A 31 -4.51 -15.52 -1.63
CA ASN A 31 -3.06 -15.35 -1.55
C ASN A 31 -2.57 -14.06 -2.23
N ARG A 32 -3.12 -13.71 -3.40
CA ARG A 32 -2.75 -12.48 -4.13
C ARG A 32 -3.13 -11.23 -3.34
N ILE A 33 -4.34 -11.20 -2.79
CA ILE A 33 -4.81 -10.08 -1.98
C ILE A 33 -3.99 -9.96 -0.69
N ASP A 34 -3.81 -11.06 0.04
CA ASP A 34 -3.07 -11.04 1.31
C ASP A 34 -1.63 -10.57 1.12
N THR A 35 -0.94 -11.12 0.11
CA THR A 35 0.46 -10.74 -0.17
C THR A 35 0.58 -9.25 -0.48
N ARG A 36 -0.31 -8.71 -1.33
CA ARG A 36 -0.29 -7.28 -1.67
C ARG A 36 -0.65 -6.39 -0.49
N ILE A 37 -1.66 -6.77 0.30
CA ILE A 37 -2.04 -6.01 1.49
C ILE A 37 -0.84 -5.93 2.45
N ASP A 38 -0.12 -7.03 2.65
CA ASP A 38 1.05 -7.06 3.52
C ASP A 38 2.20 -6.19 2.98
N GLU A 39 2.50 -6.29 1.69
CA GLU A 39 3.53 -5.46 1.04
C GLU A 39 3.20 -3.97 1.11
N ASP A 40 1.96 -3.59 0.81
CA ASP A 40 1.51 -2.21 0.85
C ASP A 40 1.45 -1.67 2.29
N ALA A 41 0.98 -2.46 3.25
CA ALA A 41 0.96 -2.09 4.66
C ALA A 41 2.38 -1.89 5.19
N LYS A 42 3.33 -2.75 4.81
CA LYS A 42 4.74 -2.61 5.18
C LYS A 42 5.35 -1.34 4.59
N ALA A 43 5.17 -1.10 3.29
CA ALA A 43 5.68 0.10 2.62
C ALA A 43 5.10 1.40 3.20
N LEU A 44 3.78 1.45 3.43
CA LEU A 44 3.12 2.60 4.05
C LEU A 44 3.63 2.84 5.48
N LYS A 45 3.87 1.77 6.25
CA LYS A 45 4.43 1.87 7.60
C LYS A 45 5.84 2.47 7.59
N GLU A 46 6.69 2.04 6.66
CA GLU A 46 8.04 2.58 6.51
C GLU A 46 8.03 4.06 6.11
N LEU A 47 7.20 4.45 5.13
CA LEU A 47 7.05 5.84 4.72
C LEU A 47 6.47 6.72 5.84
N ARG A 48 5.47 6.23 6.57
CA ARG A 48 4.92 6.93 7.74
C ARG A 48 6.00 7.18 8.79
N GLN A 49 6.87 6.21 9.06
CA GLN A 49 7.99 6.39 10.00
C GLN A 49 8.99 7.43 9.49
N ARG A 50 9.31 7.44 8.19
CA ARG A 50 10.17 8.48 7.58
C ARG A 50 9.55 9.86 7.71
N PHE A 51 8.26 9.99 7.42
CA PHE A 51 7.51 11.24 7.60
C PHE A 51 7.55 11.72 9.06
N SER A 52 7.24 10.85 10.03
CA SER A 52 7.28 11.22 11.45
C SER A 52 8.66 11.70 11.90
N ARG A 53 9.74 11.04 11.47
CA ARG A 53 11.11 11.47 11.76
C ARG A 53 11.44 12.82 11.13
N ALA A 54 10.97 13.08 9.92
CA ALA A 54 11.16 14.36 9.24
C ALA A 54 10.38 15.49 9.95
N ASP A 55 9.16 15.21 10.40
CA ASP A 55 8.31 16.14 11.16
C ASP A 55 8.95 16.51 12.51
N GLU A 56 9.48 15.53 13.25
CA GLU A 56 10.24 15.77 14.48
C GLU A 56 11.48 16.64 14.25
N ARG A 57 12.26 16.37 13.20
CA ARG A 57 13.42 17.19 12.83
C ARG A 57 13.04 18.60 12.45
N HIS A 58 11.95 18.77 11.69
CA HIS A 58 11.44 20.08 11.32
C HIS A 58 11.00 20.88 12.54
N ARG A 59 10.26 20.28 13.48
CA ARG A 59 9.90 20.92 14.76
C ARG A 59 11.13 21.33 15.56
N ALA A 60 12.12 20.45 15.70
CA ALA A 60 13.34 20.76 16.42
C ALA A 60 14.17 21.89 15.75
N ALA A 61 14.18 21.95 14.42
CA ALA A 61 14.82 23.04 13.68
C ALA A 61 14.04 24.36 13.82
N LEU A 62 12.71 24.30 13.82
CA LEU A 62 11.83 25.45 14.01
C LEU A 62 12.01 26.08 15.39
N ASP A 63 12.08 25.25 16.44
CA ASP A 63 12.30 25.72 17.80
C ASP A 63 13.69 26.34 17.97
N ARG A 64 14.72 25.76 17.33
CA ARG A 64 16.07 26.35 17.29
C ARG A 64 16.10 27.69 16.59
N ALA A 65 15.49 27.81 15.41
CA ALA A 65 15.39 29.07 14.68
C ALA A 65 14.66 30.15 15.51
N ARG A 66 13.56 29.79 16.19
CA ARG A 66 12.84 30.68 17.11
C ARG A 66 13.72 31.15 18.27
N ALA A 67 14.50 30.24 18.87
CA ALA A 67 15.36 30.56 20.00
C ALA A 67 16.48 31.55 19.65
N VAL A 68 17.04 31.48 18.43
CA VAL A 68 18.15 32.34 18.01
C VAL A 68 17.71 33.61 17.28
N LYS A 69 16.41 33.76 16.96
CA LYS A 69 15.88 34.87 16.13
C LYS A 69 16.19 36.27 16.65
N ALA A 70 16.34 36.44 17.96
CA ALA A 70 16.69 37.72 18.59
C ALA A 70 18.19 37.86 18.89
N SER A 71 19.03 36.93 18.45
CA SER A 71 20.47 36.98 18.66
C SER A 71 21.12 38.06 17.79
N ALA A 72 22.04 38.83 18.37
CA ALA A 72 22.89 39.76 17.61
C ALA A 72 23.97 39.05 16.77
N ALA A 73 24.15 37.74 16.96
CA ALA A 73 25.10 36.93 16.18
C ALA A 73 24.43 36.45 14.88
N GLU A 74 24.59 37.22 13.80
CA GLU A 74 23.99 36.98 12.49
C GLU A 74 24.29 35.57 11.94
N ASP A 75 25.53 35.08 12.10
CA ASP A 75 25.92 33.73 11.67
C ASP A 75 25.08 32.62 12.33
N LYS A 76 24.68 32.81 13.60
CA LYS A 76 23.84 31.83 14.31
C LYS A 76 22.41 31.83 13.78
N VAL A 77 21.89 33.00 13.43
CA VAL A 77 20.56 33.15 12.83
C VAL A 77 20.54 32.50 11.46
N LEU A 78 21.51 32.84 10.59
CA LEU A 78 21.63 32.27 9.25
C LEU A 78 21.83 30.75 9.27
N GLY A 79 22.62 30.24 10.21
CA GLY A 79 22.80 28.80 10.40
C GLY A 79 21.47 28.09 10.74
N ALA A 80 20.72 28.62 11.71
CA ALA A 80 19.45 28.04 12.11
C ALA A 80 18.37 28.14 11.02
N ASP A 81 18.32 29.23 10.26
CA ASP A 81 17.40 29.37 9.13
C ASP A 81 17.72 28.37 8.00
N ARG A 82 19.00 28.12 7.72
CA ARG A 82 19.42 27.08 6.77
C ARG A 82 19.01 25.68 7.23
N GLU A 83 19.24 25.36 8.50
CA GLU A 83 18.80 24.09 9.08
C GLU A 83 17.27 23.92 8.99
N LEU A 84 16.52 24.97 9.30
CA LEU A 84 15.06 24.98 9.17
C LEU A 84 14.61 24.76 7.73
N GLY A 85 15.24 25.44 6.77
CA GLY A 85 14.96 25.27 5.34
C GLY A 85 15.21 23.84 4.87
N ALA A 86 16.35 23.25 5.25
CA ALA A 86 16.69 21.87 4.91
C ALA A 86 15.71 20.86 5.55
N ALA A 87 15.37 21.05 6.83
CA ALA A 87 14.42 20.19 7.53
C ALA A 87 13.01 20.29 6.94
N ARG A 88 12.60 21.48 6.48
CA ARG A 88 11.32 21.69 5.78
C ARG A 88 11.29 20.95 4.44
N LEU A 89 12.35 21.03 3.65
CA LEU A 89 12.44 20.32 2.38
C LEU A 89 12.29 18.80 2.59
N GLN A 90 13.04 18.24 3.55
CA GLN A 90 12.95 16.82 3.88
C GLN A 90 11.56 16.38 4.35
N LEU A 91 10.85 17.26 5.07
CA LEU A 91 9.47 17.00 5.50
C LEU A 91 8.51 16.97 4.31
N GLU A 92 8.60 17.93 3.40
CA GLU A 92 7.75 17.96 2.21
C GLU A 92 8.04 16.78 1.28
N ASP A 93 9.31 16.41 1.09
CA ASP A 93 9.67 15.22 0.31
C ASP A 93 9.06 13.95 0.92
N ALA A 94 9.20 13.75 2.23
CA ALA A 94 8.60 12.61 2.93
C ALA A 94 7.06 12.63 2.89
N ARG A 95 6.45 13.82 2.85
CA ARG A 95 5.00 13.99 2.73
C ARG A 95 4.52 13.58 1.33
N CYS A 96 5.23 14.02 0.29
CA CYS A 96 4.94 13.64 -1.10
C CYS A 96 5.08 12.13 -1.29
N GLU A 97 6.19 11.52 -0.84
CA GLU A 97 6.38 10.07 -0.93
C GLU A 97 5.25 9.29 -0.25
N LEU A 98 4.81 9.73 0.94
CA LEU A 98 3.71 9.09 1.66
C LEU A 98 2.37 9.26 0.92
N ALA A 99 2.07 10.47 0.44
CA ALA A 99 0.83 10.75 -0.30
C ALA A 99 0.76 9.95 -1.60
N ASP A 100 1.85 9.91 -2.37
CA ASP A 100 1.94 9.15 -3.62
C ASP A 100 1.72 7.66 -3.38
N LYS A 101 2.32 7.10 -2.31
CA LYS A 101 2.10 5.69 -1.97
C LYS A 101 0.66 5.43 -1.54
N VAL A 102 0.02 6.32 -0.78
CA VAL A 102 -1.40 6.17 -0.41
C VAL A 102 -2.28 6.11 -1.66
N VAL A 103 -2.09 7.04 -2.60
CA VAL A 103 -2.84 7.06 -3.86
C VAL A 103 -2.58 5.81 -4.70
N ALA A 104 -1.32 5.35 -4.76
CA ALA A 104 -0.97 4.13 -5.48
C ALA A 104 -1.62 2.88 -4.87
N VAL A 105 -1.69 2.77 -3.54
CA VAL A 105 -2.38 1.66 -2.86
C VAL A 105 -3.88 1.69 -3.13
N GLU A 106 -4.51 2.86 -3.08
CA GLU A 106 -5.95 2.99 -3.38
C GLU A 106 -6.26 2.62 -4.84
N SER A 107 -5.44 3.10 -5.78
CA SER A 107 -5.61 2.81 -7.20
C SER A 107 -5.31 1.34 -7.53
N GLY A 108 -4.24 0.78 -6.95
CA GLY A 108 -3.84 -0.62 -7.13
C GLY A 108 -4.89 -1.60 -6.63
N ARG A 109 -5.50 -1.32 -5.47
CA ARG A 109 -6.60 -2.13 -4.93
C ARG A 109 -7.82 -2.21 -5.86
N GLN A 110 -8.14 -1.14 -6.57
CA GLN A 110 -9.24 -1.15 -7.54
C GLN A 110 -8.94 -2.02 -8.76
N VAL A 111 -7.71 -1.92 -9.28
CA VAL A 111 -7.26 -2.75 -10.41
C VAL A 111 -7.22 -4.22 -10.02
N ASP A 112 -6.68 -4.56 -8.86
CA ASP A 112 -6.59 -5.96 -8.41
C ASP A 112 -7.94 -6.59 -8.20
N LEU A 113 -8.88 -5.84 -7.60
CA LEU A 113 -10.24 -6.33 -7.43
C LEU A 113 -10.90 -6.60 -8.78
N LEU A 114 -10.69 -5.73 -9.77
CA LEU A 114 -11.20 -5.91 -11.13
C LEU A 114 -10.55 -7.11 -11.84
N GLU A 115 -9.23 -7.25 -11.79
CA GLU A 115 -8.51 -8.40 -12.38
C GLU A 115 -8.99 -9.72 -11.77
N CYS A 116 -9.14 -9.75 -10.45
CA CYS A 116 -9.63 -10.93 -9.76
C CYS A 116 -11.09 -11.27 -10.09
N MET A 117 -11.95 -10.25 -10.26
CA MET A 117 -13.32 -10.45 -10.71
C MET A 117 -13.37 -10.96 -12.16
N LEU A 118 -12.48 -10.49 -13.03
CA LEU A 118 -12.38 -10.94 -14.42
C LEU A 118 -11.92 -12.41 -14.49
N GLU A 119 -10.91 -12.81 -13.70
CA GLU A 119 -10.45 -14.20 -13.63
C GLU A 119 -11.57 -15.15 -13.14
N CYS A 120 -12.39 -14.71 -12.19
CA CYS A 120 -13.58 -15.46 -11.78
C CYS A 120 -14.60 -15.63 -12.92
N VAL A 121 -14.76 -14.63 -13.78
CA VAL A 121 -15.68 -14.67 -14.94
C VAL A 121 -15.13 -15.57 -16.05
N ASP A 122 -13.82 -15.51 -16.33
CA ASP A 122 -13.18 -16.32 -17.38
C ASP A 122 -13.21 -17.82 -17.07
N VAL A 123 -13.20 -18.22 -15.79
CA VAL A 123 -13.37 -19.63 -15.39
C VAL A 123 -14.84 -20.09 -15.45
N GLN A 124 -15.80 -19.16 -15.47
CA GLN A 124 -17.22 -19.45 -15.55
C GLN A 124 -17.79 -19.43 -16.99
N ALA A 125 -17.01 -18.98 -17.98
CA ALA A 125 -17.37 -18.89 -19.40
C ALA A 125 -16.97 -20.15 -20.19
#